data_AF-A0A2N2C9K2-F1
#
_entry.id   AF-A0A2N2C9K2-F1
#
_cell.length_a   1.000
_cell.length_b   1.000
_cell.length_c   1.000
_cell.angle_alpha   90.00
_cell.angle_beta   90.00
_cell.angle_gamma   90.00
#
_symmetry.space_group_name_H-M   'P 1'
#
loop_
_entity.id
_entity.type
_entity.pdbx_description
1 polymer ?
#
loop_
_entity_poly.entity_id
_entity_poly.type
_entity_poly.pdbx_seq_one_letter_code
_entity_poly.pdbx_strand_id
1 'polypeptide(L)'
;KDSMAELILPSIPAIFIYATTIQGLTLGSLSTMFEQNYSYFIRDAMEENEVCTFDPICQEHHGSSCFACTHISDISCTHFNHDLSRAYLYGGTVIHNNQDTKIKIGFWK
;
A
#
# COMPACT_ATOMS: atom_id res chain seq x y z
N LYS A 1 14.75 -7.67 -11.81
CA LYS A 1 15.51 -6.69 -11.00
C LYS A 1 14.61 -5.48 -10.88
N ASP A 2 14.28 -5.06 -9.66
CA ASP A 2 13.25 -4.04 -9.43
C ASP A 2 13.64 -2.73 -10.11
N SER A 3 12.79 -2.27 -11.02
CA SER A 3 13.01 -1.06 -11.83
C SER A 3 12.51 0.21 -11.15
N MET A 4 11.73 0.06 -10.08
CA MET A 4 11.12 1.12 -9.28
C MET A 4 11.31 0.83 -7.80
N ALA A 5 11.30 1.89 -6.99
CA ALA A 5 11.28 1.83 -5.54
C ALA A 5 10.40 2.95 -4.99
N GLU A 6 10.04 2.80 -3.72
CA GLU A 6 9.25 3.76 -2.97
C GLU A 6 9.95 4.15 -1.66
N LEU A 7 9.69 5.38 -1.22
CA LEU A 7 10.10 5.91 0.07
C LEU A 7 8.90 6.58 0.73
N ILE A 8 8.49 6.04 1.87
CA ILE A 8 7.43 6.59 2.71
C ILE A 8 8.07 7.50 3.76
N LEU A 9 7.54 8.72 3.93
CA LEU A 9 8.04 9.68 4.90
C LEU A 9 6.95 9.94 5.97
N PRO A 10 6.85 9.14 7.04
CA PRO A 10 5.76 9.30 8.01
C PRO A 10 5.75 10.67 8.71
N SER A 11 6.93 11.27 8.91
CA SER A 11 7.08 12.57 9.56
C SER A 11 6.54 13.75 8.74
N ILE A 12 6.44 13.58 7.41
CA ILE A 12 5.88 14.56 6.48
C ILE A 12 5.01 13.78 5.50
N PRO A 13 3.66 13.78 5.62
CA PRO A 13 2.76 12.81 4.97
C PRO A 13 2.90 12.80 3.44
N ALA A 14 3.90 12.09 2.95
CA ALA A 14 4.43 12.15 1.60
C ALA A 14 5.06 10.82 1.25
N ILE A 15 4.93 10.47 -0.03
CA ILE A 15 5.45 9.25 -0.61
C ILE A 15 6.23 9.64 -1.85
N PHE A 16 7.42 9.08 -2.00
CA PHE A 16 8.24 9.22 -3.20
C PHE A 16 8.27 7.89 -3.95
N ILE A 17 7.83 7.91 -5.20
CA ILE A 17 7.95 6.78 -6.13
C ILE A 17 9.02 7.17 -7.16
N TYR A 18 10.06 6.35 -7.31
CA TYR A 18 11.18 6.69 -8.18
C TYR A 18 11.73 5.47 -8.93
N ALA A 19 12.30 5.72 -10.11
CA ALA A 19 13.00 4.70 -10.87
C ALA A 19 14.37 4.42 -10.25
N THR A 20 14.69 3.15 -10.00
CA THR A 20 16.00 2.71 -9.46
C THR A 20 17.03 2.51 -10.57
N THR A 21 16.57 2.46 -11.82
CA THR A 21 17.43 2.23 -13.00
C THR A 21 17.58 3.49 -13.82
N ILE A 22 18.76 3.66 -14.39
CA ILE A 22 19.11 4.77 -15.28
C ILE A 22 18.50 4.56 -16.68
N GLN A 23 17.85 3.42 -16.93
CA GLN A 23 17.16 3.15 -18.19
C GLN A 23 15.94 4.08 -18.27
N GLY A 24 16.02 5.09 -19.16
CA GLY A 24 15.04 6.18 -19.25
C GLY A 24 13.59 5.75 -19.51
N LEU A 25 13.36 4.50 -19.92
CA LEU A 25 12.01 3.96 -20.11
C LEU A 25 11.17 4.02 -18.84
N THR A 26 11.70 3.59 -17.70
CA THR A 26 10.93 3.60 -16.43
C THR A 26 10.61 5.02 -15.97
N LEU A 27 11.55 5.94 -16.12
CA LEU A 27 11.34 7.35 -15.79
C LEU A 27 10.31 8.00 -16.73
N GLY A 28 10.35 7.70 -18.02
CA GLY A 28 9.37 8.17 -18.99
C GLY A 28 7.94 7.67 -18.69
N SER A 29 7.81 6.40 -18.30
CA SER A 29 6.53 5.84 -17.87
C SER A 29 6.00 6.49 -16.60
N LEU A 30 6.86 6.75 -15.61
CA LEU A 30 6.47 7.47 -14.38
C LEU A 30 6.05 8.91 -14.68
N SER A 31 6.78 9.64 -15.53
CA SER A 31 6.40 11.00 -15.97
C SER A 31 5.04 10.99 -16.66
N THR A 32 4.83 10.04 -17.57
CA THR A 32 3.56 9.90 -18.30
C THR A 32 2.41 9.55 -17.38
N MET A 33 2.62 8.63 -16.42
CA MET A 33 1.62 8.30 -15.41
C MET A 33 1.23 9.54 -14.60
N PHE A 34 2.23 10.31 -14.13
CA PHE A 34 1.99 11.52 -13.34
C PHE A 34 1.30 12.65 -14.14
N GLU A 35 1.72 12.89 -15.39
CA GLU A 35 1.23 14.02 -16.18
C GLU A 35 -0.14 13.74 -16.82
N GLN A 36 -0.39 12.50 -17.26
CA GLN A 36 -1.55 12.18 -18.10
C GLN A 36 -2.56 11.27 -17.42
N ASN A 37 -2.13 10.40 -16.51
CA ASN A 37 -2.96 9.32 -15.96
C ASN A 37 -3.04 9.32 -14.43
N TYR A 38 -2.66 10.41 -13.76
CA TYR A 38 -2.56 10.44 -12.30
C TYR A 38 -3.88 10.11 -11.61
N SER A 39 -4.98 10.70 -12.06
CA SER A 39 -6.31 10.43 -11.48
C SER A 39 -6.77 8.99 -11.69
N TYR A 40 -6.44 8.41 -12.84
CA TYR A 40 -6.73 7.02 -13.14
C TYR A 40 -5.90 6.09 -12.26
N PHE A 41 -4.60 6.35 -12.14
CA PHE A 41 -3.69 5.61 -11.26
C PHE A 41 -4.15 5.60 -9.79
N ILE A 42 -4.53 6.76 -9.25
CA ILE A 42 -5.01 6.84 -7.86
C ILE A 42 -6.32 6.09 -7.68
N ARG A 43 -7.26 6.21 -8.64
CA ARG A 43 -8.53 5.49 -8.56
C ARG A 43 -8.31 3.98 -8.62
N ASP A 44 -7.48 3.49 -9.55
CA ASP A 44 -7.18 2.07 -9.65
C ASP A 44 -6.50 1.56 -8.37
N ALA A 45 -5.55 2.31 -7.81
CA ALA A 45 -4.94 1.97 -6.52
C ALA A 45 -5.97 1.90 -5.37
N MET A 46 -6.99 2.76 -5.39
CA MET A 46 -8.08 2.76 -4.42
C MET A 46 -9.08 1.61 -4.65
N GLU A 47 -9.40 1.24 -5.89
CA GLU A 47 -10.41 0.22 -6.18
C GLU A 47 -9.81 -1.19 -6.09
N GLU A 48 -8.60 -1.39 -6.62
CA GLU A 48 -7.96 -2.71 -6.68
C GLU A 48 -7.48 -3.22 -5.31
N ASN A 49 -7.20 -2.32 -4.35
CA ASN A 49 -6.72 -2.72 -3.02
C ASN A 49 -7.85 -2.94 -2.00
N GLU A 50 -9.13 -2.70 -2.39
CA GLU A 50 -10.28 -2.93 -1.50
C GLU A 50 -10.48 -4.42 -1.18
N VAL A 51 -10.20 -5.29 -2.16
CA VAL A 51 -10.32 -6.74 -2.05
C VAL A 51 -9.01 -7.38 -2.46
N CYS A 52 -8.53 -8.36 -1.68
CA CYS A 52 -7.30 -9.05 -2.00
C CYS A 52 -7.59 -10.36 -2.74
N THR A 53 -6.79 -10.67 -3.77
CA THR A 53 -6.81 -11.99 -4.45
C THR A 53 -6.58 -13.15 -3.48
N PHE A 54 -5.94 -12.90 -2.34
CA PHE A 54 -5.68 -13.88 -1.29
C PHE A 54 -6.74 -13.92 -0.18
N ASP A 55 -7.86 -13.21 -0.33
CA ASP A 55 -8.98 -13.34 0.61
C ASP A 55 -9.63 -14.74 0.51
N PRO A 56 -10.10 -15.31 1.63
CA PRO A 56 -10.18 -14.74 2.98
C PRO A 56 -8.89 -14.87 3.81
N ILE A 57 -7.87 -15.59 3.32
CA ILE A 57 -6.65 -15.88 4.07
C ILE A 57 -5.90 -14.60 4.44
N CYS A 58 -5.80 -13.65 3.52
CA CYS A 58 -5.18 -12.35 3.80
C CYS A 58 -5.88 -11.63 4.96
N GLN A 59 -7.21 -11.59 4.92
CA GLN A 59 -8.02 -10.93 5.94
C GLN A 59 -7.90 -11.60 7.32
N GLU A 60 -7.94 -12.93 7.37
CA GLU A 60 -8.03 -13.69 8.63
C GLU A 60 -6.65 -13.97 9.26
N HIS A 61 -5.63 -14.28 8.45
CA HIS A 61 -4.33 -14.73 8.96
C HIS A 61 -3.23 -13.68 8.89
N HIS A 62 -3.32 -12.72 7.98
CA HIS A 62 -2.29 -11.70 7.77
C HIS A 62 -2.73 -10.31 8.21
N GLY A 63 -3.78 -10.19 9.03
CA GLY A 63 -4.30 -8.90 9.48
C GLY A 63 -4.72 -7.98 8.33
N SER A 64 -5.03 -8.55 7.15
CA SER A 64 -5.25 -7.83 5.89
C SER A 64 -4.04 -7.04 5.35
N SER A 65 -2.81 -7.52 5.59
CA SER A 65 -1.56 -6.94 5.06
C SER A 65 -0.61 -8.02 4.51
N CYS A 66 -0.97 -8.61 3.37
CA CYS A 66 -0.04 -9.48 2.64
C CYS A 66 0.84 -8.69 1.65
N PHE A 67 1.77 -9.39 1.00
CA PHE A 67 2.69 -8.85 -0.01
C PHE A 67 2.03 -8.17 -1.21
N ALA A 68 0.72 -8.38 -1.43
CA ALA A 68 -0.05 -7.77 -2.51
C ALA A 68 -0.97 -6.62 -2.04
N CYS A 69 -1.02 -6.31 -0.74
CA CYS A 69 -1.87 -5.26 -0.19
C CYS A 69 -1.05 -4.06 0.29
N THR A 70 -0.67 -4.08 1.57
CA THR A 70 -0.01 -2.98 2.27
C THR A 70 1.37 -3.35 2.81
N HIS A 71 1.81 -4.59 2.63
CA HIS A 71 3.09 -5.07 3.15
C HIS A 71 4.23 -4.42 2.36
N ILE A 72 5.14 -3.77 3.09
CA ILE A 72 6.37 -3.17 2.54
C ILE A 72 7.57 -4.04 2.91
N SER A 73 8.72 -3.77 2.30
CA SER A 73 9.98 -4.45 2.65
C SER A 73 10.23 -4.44 4.17
N ASP A 74 10.57 -5.59 4.75
CA ASP A 74 10.80 -5.75 6.19
C ASP A 74 11.96 -4.87 6.71
N ILE A 75 12.89 -4.50 5.84
CA ILE A 75 14.01 -3.59 6.16
C ILE A 75 13.52 -2.13 6.28
N SER A 76 12.41 -1.81 5.62
CA SER A 76 11.82 -0.47 5.58
C SER A 76 10.75 -0.25 6.67
N CYS A 77 10.23 -1.31 7.28
CA CYS A 77 9.20 -1.22 8.31
C CYS A 77 9.78 -1.44 9.71
N THR A 78 9.84 -0.38 10.53
CA THR A 78 10.34 -0.48 11.92
C THR A 78 9.54 -1.48 12.78
N HIS A 79 8.27 -1.71 12.43
CA HIS A 79 7.36 -2.60 13.13
C HIS A 79 7.08 -3.90 12.34
N PHE A 80 7.94 -4.30 11.40
CA PHE A 80 7.83 -5.57 10.66
C PHE A 80 6.44 -5.85 10.07
N ASN A 81 5.77 -4.81 9.55
CA ASN A 81 4.43 -4.87 8.98
C ASN A 81 3.31 -5.31 9.95
N HIS A 82 3.57 -5.40 11.26
CA HIS A 82 2.56 -5.81 12.26
C HIS A 82 1.40 -4.83 12.40
N ASP A 83 1.65 -3.54 12.15
CA ASP A 83 0.66 -2.47 12.31
C ASP A 83 0.02 -2.04 10.98
N LEU A 84 0.30 -2.75 9.88
CA LEU A 84 -0.28 -2.46 8.57
C LEU A 84 -1.52 -3.32 8.34
N SER A 85 -2.52 -2.72 7.70
CA SER A 85 -3.76 -3.41 7.33
C SER A 85 -4.55 -2.59 6.32
N ARG A 86 -5.13 -3.23 5.30
CA ARG A 86 -6.10 -2.56 4.42
C ARG A 86 -7.35 -2.07 5.17
N ALA A 87 -7.61 -2.59 6.38
CA ALA A 87 -8.75 -2.12 7.17
C ALA A 87 -8.61 -0.65 7.59
N TYR A 88 -7.40 -0.09 7.69
CA TYR A 88 -7.20 1.36 7.88
C TYR A 88 -7.64 2.19 6.66
N LEU A 89 -7.67 1.56 5.50
CA LEU A 89 -7.92 2.19 4.22
C LEU A 89 -9.40 2.09 3.81
N TYR A 90 -10.03 0.95 4.07
CA TYR A 90 -11.42 0.67 3.64
C TYR A 90 -12.41 0.42 4.80
N GLY A 91 -11.91 0.33 6.04
CA GLY A 91 -12.67 -0.19 7.17
C GLY A 91 -12.53 -1.71 7.30
N GLY A 92 -12.87 -2.25 8.47
CA GLY A 92 -12.72 -3.67 8.77
C GLY A 92 -12.39 -3.93 10.22
N THR A 93 -11.79 -5.09 10.49
CA THR A 93 -11.31 -5.47 11.83
C THR A 93 -9.80 -5.60 11.77
N VAL A 94 -9.12 -4.95 12.72
CA VAL A 94 -7.68 -5.12 12.96
C VAL A 94 -7.47 -5.74 14.33
N ILE A 95 -6.41 -6.52 14.48
CA ILE A 95 -5.99 -7.06 15.77
C ILE A 95 -4.95 -6.09 16.34
N HIS A 96 -5.29 -5.41 17.42
CA HIS A 96 -4.37 -4.51 18.11
C HIS A 96 -4.30 -4.94 19.59
N ASN A 97 -3.10 -5.18 20.11
CA ASN A 97 -2.89 -5.72 21.47
C ASN A 97 -3.71 -6.99 21.78
N ASN A 98 -3.77 -7.93 20.83
CA ASN A 98 -4.58 -9.16 20.91
C ASN A 98 -6.10 -8.90 21.10
N GLN A 99 -6.58 -7.73 20.69
CA GLN A 99 -8.00 -7.38 20.72
C GLN A 99 -8.49 -6.96 19.34
N ASP A 100 -9.67 -7.46 18.98
CA ASP A 100 -10.37 -7.07 17.76
C ASP A 100 -10.85 -5.62 17.88
N THR A 101 -10.28 -4.76 17.06
CA THR A 101 -10.67 -3.35 16.94
C THR A 101 -11.35 -3.13 15.60
N LYS A 102 -12.58 -2.62 15.64
CA LYS A 102 -13.37 -2.35 14.43
C LYS A 102 -13.13 -0.94 13.91
N ILE A 103 -12.59 -0.83 12.71
CA ILE A 103 -12.45 0.43 11.96
C ILE A 103 -13.73 0.63 11.14
N LYS A 104 -14.53 1.63 11.52
CA LYS A 104 -15.84 1.88 10.89
C LYS A 104 -15.74 2.54 9.53
N ILE A 105 -14.81 3.48 9.38
CA ILE A 105 -14.59 4.28 8.17
C ILE A 105 -13.07 4.29 7.94
N GLY A 106 -12.64 3.77 6.80
CA GLY A 106 -11.24 3.81 6.38
C GLY A 106 -10.92 5.10 5.63
N PHE A 107 -9.63 5.38 5.43
CA PHE A 107 -9.17 6.62 4.79
C PHE A 107 -9.79 6.91 3.40
N TRP A 108 -10.07 5.88 2.59
CA TRP A 108 -10.61 6.02 1.24
C TRP A 108 -12.15 5.92 1.15
N LYS A 109 -12.85 5.76 2.28
CA LYS A 109 -14.33 5.62 2.33
C LYS A 109 -14.99 6.80 3.04
#